data_AF-A0A1R4JW11-F1
#
_entry.id   AF-A0A1R4JW11-F1
#
_cell.length_a   1.000
_cell.length_b   1.000
_cell.length_c   1.000
_cell.angle_alpha   90.00
_cell.angle_beta   90.00
_cell.angle_gamma   90.00
#
_symmetry.space_group_name_H-M   'P 1'
#
loop_
_entity.id
_entity.type
_entity.pdbx_description
1 polymer ?
#
loop_
_entity_poly.entity_id
_entity_poly.type
_entity_poly.pdbx_seq_one_letter_code
_entity_poly.pdbx_strand_id
1 'polypeptide(L)'
;MKTYISNISPSALSARDLEIFQGLNREIYGEALAGAVAKKLRESPTRLREEDYYLGTGGLYHAHRDYCGIGLYFFDGRFCLGEVNDGMGPHPVLITFENEGEFVQWMANQSDQSMSMIVSDGQLSFSFNNQTITKIRLEYFLEDEYDAAWNSYCAYIRKQKI
;
A
#
# COMPACT_ATOMS: atom_id res chain seq x y z
N MET A 1 -8.88 8.74 11.89
CA MET A 1 -8.73 7.69 10.86
C MET A 1 -10.12 7.35 10.43
N LYS A 2 -10.36 7.43 9.13
CA LYS A 2 -11.65 7.11 8.53
C LYS A 2 -11.45 5.99 7.52
N THR A 3 -12.18 4.91 7.70
CA THR A 3 -12.14 3.71 6.85
C THR A 3 -13.40 3.64 6.01
N TYR A 4 -13.25 3.32 4.72
CA TYR A 4 -14.32 3.26 3.71
C TYR A 4 -14.53 1.84 3.16
N ILE A 5 -13.90 0.85 3.79
CA ILE A 5 -13.98 -0.57 3.44
C ILE A 5 -14.50 -1.39 4.62
N SER A 6 -15.07 -2.55 4.30
CA SER A 6 -15.49 -3.53 5.30
C SER A 6 -14.30 -4.33 5.83
N ASN A 7 -14.25 -4.53 7.15
CA ASN A 7 -13.25 -5.41 7.74
C ASN A 7 -13.51 -6.86 7.30
N ILE A 8 -12.48 -7.49 6.74
CA ILE A 8 -12.56 -8.89 6.35
C ILE A 8 -11.98 -9.78 7.44
N SER A 9 -12.77 -10.79 7.81
CA SER A 9 -12.32 -11.84 8.72
C SER A 9 -11.51 -12.90 7.96
N PRO A 10 -10.42 -13.44 8.54
CA PRO A 10 -9.72 -14.61 7.99
C PRO A 10 -10.64 -15.81 7.74
N SER A 11 -11.78 -15.90 8.44
CA SER A 11 -12.79 -16.94 8.21
C SER A 11 -13.50 -16.84 6.86
N ALA A 12 -13.38 -15.72 6.16
CA ALA A 12 -13.92 -15.52 4.82
C ALA A 12 -12.97 -16.01 3.70
N LEU A 13 -11.71 -16.31 4.05
CA LEU A 13 -10.71 -16.79 3.09
C LEU A 13 -10.99 -18.24 2.67
N SER A 14 -10.65 -18.56 1.43
CA SER A 14 -10.60 -19.96 0.98
C SER A 14 -9.50 -20.72 1.75
N ALA A 15 -9.53 -22.05 1.74
CA ALA A 15 -8.48 -22.85 2.40
C ALA A 15 -7.08 -22.52 1.85
N ARG A 16 -6.97 -22.26 0.54
CA ARG A 16 -5.73 -21.86 -0.12
C ARG A 16 -5.28 -20.47 0.33
N ASP A 17 -6.19 -19.50 0.37
CA ASP A 17 -5.86 -18.14 0.78
C ASP A 17 -5.52 -18.05 2.27
N LEU A 18 -6.14 -18.90 3.09
CA LEU A 18 -5.82 -19.03 4.50
C LEU A 18 -4.41 -19.56 4.72
N GLU A 19 -3.96 -20.55 3.93
CA GLU A 19 -2.58 -21.05 3.96
C GLU A 19 -1.59 -19.93 3.61
N ILE A 20 -1.87 -19.15 2.56
CA ILE A 20 -1.08 -17.97 2.18
C ILE A 20 -1.04 -16.97 3.35
N PHE A 21 -2.20 -16.59 3.89
CA PHE A 21 -2.33 -15.65 5.00
C PHE A 21 -1.51 -16.08 6.22
N GLN A 22 -1.54 -17.36 6.57
CA GLN A 22 -0.80 -17.92 7.71
C GLN A 22 0.73 -17.90 7.49
N GLY A 23 1.17 -17.96 6.24
CA GLY A 23 2.59 -17.89 5.86
C GLY A 23 3.16 -16.47 5.79
N LEU A 24 2.32 -15.43 5.82
CA LEU A 24 2.78 -14.04 5.78
C LEU A 24 3.47 -13.61 7.08
N ASN A 25 4.43 -12.68 6.95
CA ASN A 25 5.17 -12.15 8.09
C ASN A 25 4.23 -11.38 9.04
N ARG A 26 4.42 -11.60 10.34
CA ARG A 26 3.63 -11.03 11.44
C ARG A 26 4.40 -9.99 12.26
N GLU A 27 5.68 -9.78 11.94
CA GLU A 27 6.48 -8.72 12.53
C GLU A 27 5.85 -7.37 12.17
N ILE A 28 5.62 -6.55 13.19
CA ILE A 28 5.12 -5.19 12.98
C ILE A 28 6.19 -4.33 12.30
N TYR A 29 5.77 -3.39 11.47
CA TYR A 29 6.69 -2.52 10.73
C TYR A 29 7.49 -1.59 11.63
N GLY A 30 6.91 -1.14 12.74
CA GLY A 30 7.55 -0.27 13.72
C GLY A 30 7.56 1.20 13.33
N GLU A 31 7.71 2.06 14.34
CA GLU A 31 7.57 3.52 14.21
C GLU A 31 8.63 4.15 13.31
N ALA A 32 9.87 3.65 13.35
CA ALA A 32 10.98 4.20 12.57
C ALA A 32 10.73 4.06 11.06
N LEU A 33 10.32 2.87 10.61
CA LEU A 33 10.00 2.61 9.20
C LEU A 33 8.76 3.40 8.77
N ALA A 34 7.71 3.38 9.59
CA ALA A 34 6.48 4.13 9.33
C ALA A 34 6.71 5.65 9.21
N GLY A 35 7.53 6.22 10.10
CA GLY A 35 7.89 7.64 10.07
C GLY A 35 8.70 8.03 8.84
N ALA A 36 9.66 7.20 8.43
CA ALA A 36 10.42 7.43 7.20
C ALA A 36 9.52 7.41 5.95
N VAL A 37 8.57 6.46 5.88
CA VAL A 37 7.59 6.37 4.80
C VAL A 37 6.69 7.61 4.79
N ALA A 38 6.18 8.03 5.96
CA ALA A 38 5.35 9.23 6.08
C ALA A 38 6.07 10.48 5.56
N LYS A 39 7.35 10.63 5.93
CA LYS A 39 8.19 11.73 5.47
C LYS A 39 8.30 11.73 3.94
N LYS A 40 8.68 10.60 3.34
CA LYS A 40 8.87 10.50 1.87
C LYS A 40 7.56 10.73 1.10
N LEU A 41 6.43 10.21 1.58
CA LEU A 41 5.12 10.45 1.00
C LEU A 41 4.77 11.95 0.99
N ARG A 42 5.03 12.67 2.08
CA ARG A 42 4.76 14.11 2.15
C ARG A 42 5.65 14.92 1.23
N GLU A 43 6.93 14.55 1.13
CA GLU A 43 7.90 15.23 0.26
C GLU A 43 7.56 15.05 -1.23
N SER A 44 6.84 13.97 -1.58
CA SER A 44 6.39 13.66 -2.94
C SER A 44 4.87 13.46 -2.99
N PRO A 45 4.07 14.53 -2.83
CA PRO A 45 2.62 14.43 -2.78
C PRO A 45 2.02 14.04 -4.14
N THR A 46 0.97 13.22 -4.11
CA THR A 46 0.14 12.90 -5.28
C THR A 46 -0.83 14.05 -5.54
N ARG A 47 -1.03 14.43 -6.80
CA ARG A 47 -1.92 15.55 -7.20
C ARG A 47 -2.88 15.11 -8.31
N LEU A 48 -3.97 15.84 -8.50
CA LEU A 48 -4.84 15.73 -9.69
C LEU A 48 -4.42 16.76 -10.75
N ARG A 49 -4.63 16.44 -12.01
CA ARG A 49 -4.62 17.39 -13.14
C ARG A 49 -6.04 17.91 -13.41
N GLU A 50 -6.15 19.02 -14.14
CA GLU A 50 -7.43 19.67 -14.53
C GLU A 50 -8.41 18.76 -15.30
N GLU A 51 -7.97 17.59 -15.78
CA GLU A 51 -8.76 16.60 -16.53
C GLU A 51 -8.92 15.27 -15.76
N ASP A 52 -8.91 15.29 -14.42
CA ASP A 52 -9.08 14.10 -13.54
C ASP A 52 -7.97 13.03 -13.62
N TYR A 53 -6.86 13.30 -14.31
CA TYR A 53 -5.69 12.42 -14.32
C TYR A 53 -4.76 12.71 -13.14
N TYR A 54 -4.38 11.68 -12.37
CA TYR A 54 -3.37 11.80 -11.31
C TYR A 54 -1.99 12.20 -11.86
N LEU A 55 -1.42 13.27 -11.31
CA LEU A 55 -0.09 13.81 -11.58
C LEU A 55 0.80 13.52 -10.37
N GLY A 56 1.78 12.65 -10.58
CA GLY A 56 2.85 12.41 -9.63
C GLY A 56 3.38 11.00 -9.71
N THR A 57 4.69 10.86 -9.59
CA THR A 57 5.37 9.61 -9.18
C THR A 57 5.27 9.40 -7.66
N GLY A 58 4.52 10.26 -6.97
CA GLY A 58 4.38 10.27 -5.53
C GLY A 58 3.45 9.17 -5.04
N GLY A 59 3.95 8.32 -4.14
CA GLY A 59 3.21 7.22 -3.55
C GLY A 59 3.96 5.90 -3.66
N LEU A 60 3.57 4.93 -2.82
CA LEU A 60 4.04 3.55 -2.88
C LEU A 60 2.96 2.69 -3.51
N TYR A 61 3.23 2.18 -4.71
CA TYR A 61 2.36 1.23 -5.42
C TYR A 61 3.17 0.46 -6.49
N HIS A 62 2.61 -0.59 -7.11
CA HIS A 62 3.11 -1.01 -8.42
C HIS A 62 2.22 -0.52 -9.54
N ALA A 63 2.84 0.07 -10.55
CA ALA A 63 2.15 0.55 -11.74
C ALA A 63 2.12 -0.54 -12.83
N HIS A 64 0.92 -0.97 -13.21
CA HIS A 64 0.67 -1.78 -14.41
C HIS A 64 -0.68 -1.43 -15.04
N ARG A 65 -1.02 -2.05 -16.18
CA ARG A 65 -2.38 -1.96 -16.78
C ARG A 65 -3.35 -2.84 -15.98
N ASP A 66 -4.60 -2.43 -15.84
CA ASP A 66 -5.65 -3.07 -15.01
C ASP A 66 -5.54 -2.76 -13.50
N TYR A 67 -6.34 -3.46 -12.68
CA TYR A 67 -6.35 -3.31 -11.22
C TYR A 67 -5.01 -3.73 -10.61
N CYS A 68 -4.40 -2.80 -9.89
CA CYS A 68 -3.06 -2.88 -9.32
C CYS A 68 -3.08 -2.98 -7.78
N GLY A 69 -4.17 -3.42 -7.16
CA GLY A 69 -4.21 -3.55 -5.69
C GLY A 69 -4.31 -2.21 -4.98
N ILE A 70 -3.56 -2.05 -3.88
CA ILE A 70 -3.58 -0.87 -3.01
C ILE A 70 -2.23 -0.16 -2.98
N GLY A 71 -2.28 1.16 -2.75
CA GLY A 71 -1.10 1.99 -2.57
C GLY A 71 -1.18 2.95 -1.38
N LEU A 72 -0.03 3.50 -0.98
CA LEU A 72 0.10 4.57 0.00
C LEU A 72 0.35 5.90 -0.67
N TYR A 73 -0.34 6.95 -0.20
CA TYR A 73 -0.28 8.26 -0.82
C TYR A 73 -0.32 9.37 0.22
N PHE A 74 0.24 10.53 -0.15
CA PHE A 74 -0.11 11.81 0.47
C PHE A 74 -0.86 12.63 -0.57
N PHE A 75 -2.18 12.71 -0.41
CA PHE A 75 -3.11 13.25 -1.40
C PHE A 75 -4.09 14.20 -0.70
N ASP A 76 -4.36 15.35 -1.33
CA ASP A 76 -5.24 16.39 -0.79
C ASP A 76 -4.92 16.77 0.68
N GLY A 77 -3.62 16.91 0.98
CA GLY A 77 -3.11 17.27 2.30
C GLY A 77 -3.23 16.17 3.37
N ARG A 78 -3.59 14.94 3.00
CA ARG A 78 -3.82 13.82 3.92
C ARG A 78 -3.03 12.59 3.50
N PHE A 79 -2.67 11.78 4.49
CA PHE A 79 -2.21 10.41 4.21
C PHE A 79 -3.43 9.55 3.89
N CYS A 80 -3.30 8.67 2.90
CA CYS A 80 -4.36 7.73 2.57
C CYS A 80 -3.85 6.41 2.00
N LEU A 81 -4.68 5.37 2.16
CA LEU A 81 -4.67 4.20 1.30
C LEU A 81 -5.76 4.36 0.25
N GLY A 82 -5.44 4.01 -0.98
CA GLY A 82 -6.42 3.91 -2.05
C GLY A 82 -6.10 2.77 -3.01
N GLU A 83 -7.07 2.44 -3.85
CA GLU A 83 -6.82 1.55 -4.97
C GLU A 83 -5.91 2.17 -6.01
N VAL A 84 -5.22 1.28 -6.70
CA VAL A 84 -4.39 1.59 -7.86
C VAL A 84 -5.06 0.94 -9.08
N ASN A 85 -5.41 1.75 -10.08
CA ASN A 85 -6.08 1.33 -11.30
C ASN A 85 -5.32 1.92 -12.49
N ASP A 86 -4.88 1.08 -13.43
CA ASP A 86 -4.06 1.49 -14.57
C ASP A 86 -2.80 2.28 -14.16
N GLY A 87 -2.20 1.89 -13.04
CA GLY A 87 -1.02 2.54 -12.47
C GLY A 87 -1.28 3.90 -11.83
N MET A 88 -2.55 4.24 -11.58
CA MET A 88 -3.00 5.51 -11.06
C MET A 88 -3.84 5.30 -9.79
N GLY A 89 -3.71 6.20 -8.82
CA GLY A 89 -4.50 6.17 -7.58
C GLY A 89 -4.41 7.53 -6.89
N PRO A 90 -5.06 7.74 -5.73
CA PRO A 90 -5.69 6.75 -4.86
C PRO A 90 -7.22 6.67 -5.02
N HIS A 91 -7.76 6.08 -6.10
CA HIS A 91 -9.21 6.01 -6.27
C HIS A 91 -9.74 4.60 -6.58
N PRO A 92 -10.76 4.14 -5.81
CA PRO A 92 -11.33 4.77 -4.61
C PRO A 92 -10.34 4.87 -3.43
N VAL A 93 -10.55 5.86 -2.56
CA VAL A 93 -9.83 5.99 -1.29
C VAL A 93 -10.44 5.03 -0.27
N LEU A 94 -9.61 4.19 0.35
CA LEU A 94 -10.03 3.14 1.29
C LEU A 94 -9.86 3.59 2.75
N ILE A 95 -8.79 4.33 3.06
CA ILE A 95 -8.50 4.83 4.42
C ILE A 95 -7.91 6.23 4.31
N THR A 96 -8.33 7.16 5.17
CA THR A 96 -7.69 8.47 5.35
C THR A 96 -7.30 8.71 6.80
N PHE A 97 -6.20 9.42 6.97
CA PHE A 97 -5.67 9.81 8.29
C PHE A 97 -5.72 11.33 8.44
N GLU A 98 -6.10 11.80 9.63
CA GLU A 98 -6.29 13.23 9.89
C GLU A 98 -4.94 13.96 10.01
N ASN A 99 -3.90 13.26 10.46
CA ASN A 99 -2.56 13.80 10.62
C ASN A 99 -1.48 12.70 10.50
N GLU A 100 -0.22 13.13 10.47
CA GLU A 100 0.93 12.21 10.38
C GLU A 100 1.05 11.25 11.55
N GLY A 101 0.87 11.74 12.78
CA GLY A 101 1.02 10.91 13.97
C GLY A 101 0.05 9.73 13.94
N GLU A 102 -1.18 9.98 13.49
CA GLU A 102 -2.17 8.95 13.29
C GLU A 102 -1.78 7.93 12.21
N PHE A 103 -1.29 8.41 11.06
CA PHE A 103 -0.79 7.54 9.98
C PHE A 103 0.39 6.68 10.46
N VAL A 104 1.39 7.29 11.10
CA VAL A 104 2.59 6.62 11.59
C VAL A 104 2.23 5.58 12.64
N GLN A 105 1.38 5.93 13.61
CA GLN A 105 0.93 5.00 14.64
C GLN A 105 0.16 3.82 14.03
N TRP A 106 -0.73 4.06 13.09
CA TRP A 106 -1.46 3.00 12.41
C TRP A 106 -0.51 2.08 11.63
N MET A 107 0.35 2.66 10.79
CA MET A 107 1.28 1.94 9.91
C MET A 107 2.31 1.14 10.71
N ALA A 108 2.84 1.70 11.79
CA ALA A 108 3.81 1.05 12.67
C ALA A 108 3.27 -0.25 13.30
N ASN A 109 1.96 -0.34 13.50
CA ASN A 109 1.27 -1.51 14.04
C ASN A 109 0.80 -2.50 12.96
N GLN A 110 1.07 -2.22 11.68
CA GLN A 110 0.78 -3.16 10.59
C GLN A 110 1.91 -4.16 10.39
N SER A 111 1.59 -5.26 9.72
CA SER A 111 2.48 -6.34 9.28
C SER A 111 2.07 -6.79 7.88
N ASP A 112 2.91 -7.58 7.20
CA ASP A 112 2.55 -8.14 5.88
C ASP A 112 1.21 -8.87 5.95
N GLN A 113 1.01 -9.62 7.03
CA GLN A 113 -0.23 -10.36 7.30
C GLN A 113 -1.43 -9.41 7.46
N SER A 114 -1.35 -8.37 8.30
CA SER A 114 -2.49 -7.47 8.51
C SER A 114 -2.81 -6.63 7.27
N MET A 115 -1.78 -6.21 6.52
CA MET A 115 -1.96 -5.45 5.27
C MET A 115 -2.61 -6.28 4.17
N SER A 116 -2.36 -7.59 4.11
CA SER A 116 -2.96 -8.48 3.10
C SER A 116 -4.49 -8.58 3.20
N MET A 117 -5.05 -8.18 4.34
CA MET A 117 -6.49 -8.19 4.63
C MET A 117 -7.18 -6.87 4.29
N ILE A 118 -6.42 -5.83 3.92
CA ILE A 118 -6.98 -4.58 3.43
C ILE A 118 -7.36 -4.79 1.98
N VAL A 119 -8.65 -4.99 1.73
CA VAL A 119 -9.17 -5.17 0.38
C VAL A 119 -10.34 -4.23 0.13
N SER A 120 -10.55 -3.90 -1.13
CA SER A 120 -11.75 -3.18 -1.55
C SER A 120 -13.00 -4.06 -1.45
N ASP A 121 -14.14 -3.42 -1.18
CA ASP A 121 -15.41 -4.11 -0.97
C ASP A 121 -15.82 -4.94 -2.20
N GLY A 122 -16.23 -6.19 -1.95
CA GLY A 122 -16.92 -7.03 -2.94
C GLY A 122 -16.06 -7.97 -3.80
N GLN A 123 -14.72 -7.96 -3.69
CA GLN A 123 -13.86 -8.85 -4.50
C GLN A 123 -12.71 -9.52 -3.72
N LEU A 124 -13.03 -10.25 -2.65
CA LEU A 124 -12.03 -10.90 -1.81
C LEU A 124 -11.02 -11.77 -2.58
N SER A 125 -11.48 -12.59 -3.53
CA SER A 125 -10.62 -13.53 -4.27
C SER A 125 -9.63 -12.85 -5.23
N PHE A 126 -9.91 -11.62 -5.67
CA PHE A 126 -9.05 -10.87 -6.60
C PHE A 126 -8.19 -9.82 -5.87
N SER A 127 -8.61 -9.42 -4.68
CA SER A 127 -7.97 -8.35 -3.91
C SER A 127 -7.12 -8.86 -2.75
N PHE A 128 -7.41 -10.05 -2.20
CA PHE A 128 -6.61 -10.64 -1.13
C PHE A 128 -5.17 -10.86 -1.58
N ASN A 129 -4.24 -10.39 -0.76
CA ASN A 129 -2.80 -10.47 -0.99
C ASN A 129 -2.33 -9.94 -2.37
N ASN A 130 -3.16 -9.16 -3.06
CA ASN A 130 -2.82 -8.56 -4.34
C ASN A 130 -2.09 -7.24 -4.10
N GLN A 131 -0.80 -7.21 -4.44
CA GLN A 131 0.08 -6.09 -4.15
C GLN A 131 -0.02 -5.60 -2.69
N THR A 132 0.04 -6.54 -1.75
CA THR A 132 0.16 -6.21 -0.32
C THR A 132 1.32 -5.26 -0.09
N ILE A 133 1.11 -4.19 0.66
CA ILE A 133 2.18 -3.30 1.10
C ILE A 133 2.95 -4.03 2.20
N THR A 134 4.01 -4.74 1.83
CA THR A 134 4.87 -5.52 2.73
C THR A 134 6.04 -4.67 3.26
N LYS A 135 6.70 -5.14 4.31
CA LYS A 135 7.91 -4.50 4.87
C LYS A 135 8.97 -4.23 3.80
N ILE A 136 9.27 -5.20 2.94
CA ILE A 136 10.26 -5.05 1.87
C ILE A 136 9.85 -4.02 0.82
N ARG A 137 8.56 -3.82 0.58
CA ARG A 137 8.07 -2.75 -0.31
C ARG A 137 8.18 -1.37 0.34
N LEU A 138 7.98 -1.27 1.65
CA LEU A 138 8.25 -0.04 2.40
C LEU A 138 9.74 0.31 2.34
N GLU A 139 10.61 -0.67 2.54
CA GLU A 139 12.07 -0.50 2.45
C GLU A 139 12.48 -0.10 1.02
N TYR A 140 11.99 -0.80 0.00
CA TYR A 140 12.23 -0.43 -1.40
C TYR A 140 11.74 0.98 -1.71
N PHE A 141 10.57 1.35 -1.19
CA PHE A 141 10.03 2.70 -1.38
C PHE A 141 10.95 3.78 -0.82
N LEU A 142 11.75 3.50 0.21
CA LEU A 142 12.67 4.47 0.79
C LEU A 142 13.94 4.67 -0.03
N GLU A 143 14.29 3.76 -0.94
CA GLU A 143 15.46 3.90 -1.83
C GLU A 143 15.35 5.14 -2.74
N ASP A 144 16.48 5.81 -3.00
CA ASP A 144 16.53 6.98 -3.88
C ASP A 144 16.12 6.64 -5.32
N GLU A 145 16.44 5.43 -5.77
CA GLU A 145 16.10 4.89 -7.09
C GLU A 145 14.73 4.16 -7.11
N TYR A 146 13.85 4.45 -6.14
CA TYR A 146 12.51 3.86 -6.13
C TYR A 146 11.77 4.14 -7.45
N ASP A 147 11.19 3.10 -8.02
CA ASP A 147 10.37 3.16 -9.22
C ASP A 147 9.20 2.18 -9.07
N ALA A 148 8.00 2.65 -9.40
CA ALA A 148 6.77 1.88 -9.21
C ALA A 148 6.64 0.71 -10.20
N ALA A 149 7.48 0.58 -11.22
CA ALA A 149 7.38 -0.53 -12.17
C ALA A 149 7.79 -1.86 -11.54
N TRP A 150 7.06 -2.91 -11.89
CA TRP A 150 7.33 -4.27 -11.42
C TRP A 150 8.76 -4.74 -11.69
N ASN A 151 9.31 -4.42 -12.86
CA ASN A 151 10.66 -4.83 -13.23
C ASN A 151 11.74 -4.18 -12.33
N SER A 152 11.53 -2.93 -11.92
CA SER A 152 12.41 -2.21 -11.00
C SER A 152 12.41 -2.87 -9.62
N TYR A 153 11.22 -3.24 -9.14
CA TYR A 153 11.08 -4.02 -7.90
C TYR A 153 11.73 -5.41 -8.00
N CYS A 154 11.52 -6.16 -9.08
CA CYS A 154 12.20 -7.44 -9.27
C CYS A 154 13.74 -7.30 -9.27
N ALA A 155 14.26 -6.23 -9.86
CA ALA A 155 15.69 -5.95 -9.82
C ALA A 155 16.17 -5.65 -8.39
N TYR A 156 15.40 -4.90 -7.61
CA TYR A 156 15.67 -4.66 -6.18
C TYR A 156 15.72 -5.97 -5.39
N ILE A 157 14.69 -6.83 -5.50
CA ILE A 157 14.64 -8.12 -4.79
C ILE A 157 15.85 -9.00 -5.11
N ARG A 158 16.23 -9.11 -6.39
CA ARG A 158 17.39 -9.90 -6.82
C ARG A 158 18.70 -9.39 -6.20
N LYS A 159 18.85 -8.08 -6.01
CA LYS A 159 20.03 -7.48 -5.34
C LYS A 159 20.08 -7.86 -3.86
N GLN A 160 18.94 -8.02 -3.20
CA GLN A 160 18.84 -8.38 -1.79
C GLN A 160 19.17 -9.86 -1.50
N LYS A 161 19.37 -10.70 -2.53
CA LYS A 161 19.59 -12.15 -2.43
C LYS A 161 18.46 -12.88 -1.67
N ILE A 162 17.23 -12.40 -1.82
CA ILE A 162 16.01 -13.03 -1.30
C ILE A 162 15.39 -13.89 -2.40
#